data_AF-A0A5B8ZA20-F1
#
_entry.id   AF-A0A5B8ZA20-F1
#
_cell.length_a   1.000
_cell.length_b   1.000
_cell.length_c   1.000
_cell.angle_alpha   90.00
_cell.angle_beta   90.00
_cell.angle_gamma   90.00
#
_symmetry.space_group_name_H-M   'P 1'
#
loop_
_entity.id
_entity.type
_entity.pdbx_description
1 polymer ?
#
loop_
_entity_poly.entity_id
_entity_poly.type
_entity_poly.pdbx_seq_one_letter_code
_entity_poly.pdbx_strand_id
1 'polypeptide(L)'
;MVWNFGRDWIGDYLAMILSTVPGILYSLYRFFELKKVNFFGIFLLTNLIITFLIDVLAGSAIQLLWNNVIYSFILGFIFIGTILVRKPIFLYMALDLSEMQGNDRNEMKALFFGKKILTIFRWITAGFALKFIILAAIKTWLIQQYGVEAFDKGIIIRQILNWGFTIVSLSGFYFINKELGKNSPFENKETPNSENSAFRKT
;
A
#
# COMPACT_ATOMS: atom_id res chain seq x y z
N MET A 1 -14.47 16.14 13.79
CA MET A 1 -15.76 16.63 14.34
C MET A 1 -16.37 15.67 15.37
N VAL A 2 -16.28 14.34 15.21
CA VAL A 2 -16.80 13.37 16.22
C VAL A 2 -16.01 13.37 17.55
N TRP A 3 -14.74 13.75 17.53
CA TRP A 3 -13.83 13.81 18.68
C TRP A 3 -14.23 14.80 19.78
N ASN A 4 -14.64 16.02 19.41
CA ASN A 4 -14.97 17.06 20.39
C ASN A 4 -16.28 16.78 21.15
N PHE A 5 -17.14 15.90 20.63
CA PHE A 5 -18.43 15.58 21.26
C PHE A 5 -18.35 14.45 22.31
N GLY A 6 -17.32 13.60 22.28
CA GLY A 6 -17.17 12.45 23.18
C GLY A 6 -16.13 12.64 24.30
N ARG A 7 -15.31 13.69 24.22
CA ARG A 7 -14.22 13.98 25.17
C ARG A 7 -14.71 14.13 26.60
N ASP A 8 -15.87 14.77 26.79
CA ASP A 8 -16.41 15.11 28.11
C ASP A 8 -17.12 13.94 28.83
N TRP A 9 -17.44 12.84 28.13
CA TRP A 9 -18.21 11.72 28.70
C TRP A 9 -17.43 10.41 28.84
N ILE A 10 -16.48 10.13 27.95
CA ILE A 10 -15.88 8.78 27.82
C ILE A 10 -14.34 8.81 27.85
N GLY A 11 -13.75 10.01 27.80
CA GLY A 11 -12.31 10.21 27.73
C GLY A 11 -11.73 9.98 26.33
N ASP A 12 -10.60 10.63 26.06
CA ASP A 12 -9.91 10.64 24.78
C ASP A 12 -9.64 9.22 24.21
N TYR A 13 -9.40 8.24 25.06
CA TYR A 13 -9.08 6.88 24.62
C TYR A 13 -10.27 6.16 23.94
N LEU A 14 -11.44 6.14 24.58
CA LEU A 14 -12.59 5.40 24.09
C LEU A 14 -13.25 6.07 22.87
N ALA A 15 -13.17 7.40 22.79
CA ALA A 15 -13.66 8.14 21.63
C ALA A 15 -12.87 7.83 20.35
N MET A 16 -11.55 7.58 20.44
CA MET A 16 -10.75 7.16 19.27
C MET A 16 -11.17 5.76 18.79
N ILE A 17 -11.30 4.80 19.70
CA ILE A 17 -11.61 3.39 19.37
C ILE A 17 -13.04 3.25 18.79
N LEU A 18 -14.04 3.89 19.40
CA LEU A 18 -15.43 3.76 18.94
C LEU A 18 -15.65 4.25 17.50
N SER A 19 -14.83 5.20 17.04
CA SER A 19 -14.93 5.72 15.67
C SER A 19 -14.45 4.75 14.58
N THR A 20 -13.58 3.78 14.92
CA THR A 20 -12.97 2.84 13.96
C THR A 20 -13.65 1.48 13.90
N VAL A 21 -14.37 1.09 14.95
CA VAL A 21 -15.04 -0.23 15.06
C VAL A 21 -15.99 -0.55 13.90
N PRO A 22 -16.91 0.34 13.45
CA PRO A 22 -17.84 0.00 12.36
C PRO A 22 -17.14 -0.31 11.04
N GLY A 23 -16.06 0.41 10.72
CA GLY A 23 -15.29 0.22 9.47
C GLY A 23 -14.52 -1.10 9.44
N ILE A 24 -14.01 -1.55 10.59
CA ILE A 24 -13.31 -2.82 10.75
C ILE A 24 -14.28 -3.99 10.56
N LEU A 25 -15.44 -3.94 11.20
CA LEU A 25 -16.47 -4.98 11.10
C LEU A 25 -16.93 -5.18 9.66
N TYR A 26 -17.20 -4.09 8.94
CA TYR A 26 -17.58 -4.15 7.53
C TYR A 26 -16.48 -4.77 6.65
N SER A 27 -15.22 -4.40 6.89
CA SER A 27 -14.08 -4.90 6.13
C SER A 27 -13.84 -6.40 6.36
N LEU A 28 -14.02 -6.88 7.60
CA LEU A 28 -13.97 -8.32 7.92
C LEU A 28 -15.10 -9.07 7.23
N TYR A 29 -16.35 -8.60 7.35
CA TYR A 29 -17.50 -9.23 6.70
C TYR A 29 -17.28 -9.40 5.19
N ARG A 30 -16.90 -8.32 4.51
CA ARG A 30 -16.68 -8.32 3.05
C ARG A 30 -15.54 -9.23 2.62
N PHE A 31 -14.50 -9.36 3.44
CA PHE A 31 -13.40 -10.28 3.15
C PHE A 31 -13.86 -11.75 3.17
N PHE A 32 -14.65 -12.14 4.17
CA PHE A 32 -15.19 -13.49 4.27
C PHE A 32 -16.16 -13.82 3.13
N GLU A 33 -16.92 -12.83 2.66
CA GLU A 33 -17.84 -12.98 1.53
C GLU A 33 -17.12 -13.18 0.19
N LEU A 34 -16.01 -12.47 -0.04
CA LEU A 34 -15.27 -12.52 -1.30
C LEU A 34 -14.48 -13.84 -1.51
N LYS A 35 -14.25 -14.63 -0.45
CA LYS A 35 -13.63 -15.99 -0.44
C LYS A 35 -12.31 -16.17 -1.20
N LYS A 36 -11.72 -15.13 -1.78
CA LYS A 36 -10.41 -15.18 -2.46
C LYS A 36 -9.33 -14.77 -1.47
N VAL A 37 -8.79 -15.77 -0.79
CA VAL A 37 -7.64 -15.64 0.10
C VAL A 37 -6.37 -15.48 -0.75
N ASN A 38 -6.01 -14.24 -1.06
CA ASN A 38 -4.77 -13.90 -1.74
C ASN A 38 -3.82 -13.16 -0.78
N PHE A 39 -2.55 -13.03 -1.18
CA PHE A 39 -1.51 -12.43 -0.33
C PHE A 39 -1.83 -10.96 0.01
N PHE A 40 -2.30 -10.17 -0.95
CA PHE A 40 -2.72 -8.77 -0.74
C PHE A 40 -3.83 -8.67 0.31
N GLY A 41 -4.85 -9.51 0.19
CA GLY A 41 -5.96 -9.57 1.13
C GLY A 41 -5.53 -9.98 2.53
N ILE A 42 -4.70 -11.03 2.66
CA ILE A 42 -4.13 -11.45 3.95
C ILE A 42 -3.31 -10.32 4.56
N PHE A 43 -2.47 -9.65 3.77
CA PHE A 43 -1.65 -8.53 4.25
C PHE A 43 -2.52 -7.40 4.79
N LEU A 44 -3.56 -6.98 4.03
CA LEU A 44 -4.49 -5.94 4.45
C LEU A 44 -5.21 -6.31 5.75
N LEU A 45 -5.75 -7.53 5.83
CA LEU A 45 -6.43 -8.00 7.04
C LEU A 45 -5.50 -8.10 8.24
N THR A 46 -4.31 -8.66 8.06
CA THR A 46 -3.33 -8.81 9.12
C THR A 46 -2.95 -7.44 9.68
N ASN A 47 -2.70 -6.47 8.80
CA ASN A 47 -2.39 -5.10 9.18
C ASN A 47 -3.57 -4.43 9.92
N LEU A 48 -4.81 -4.63 9.43
CA LEU A 48 -6.03 -4.12 10.06
C LEU A 48 -6.20 -4.68 11.48
N ILE A 49 -6.09 -6.00 11.64
CA ILE A 49 -6.25 -6.69 12.92
C ILE A 49 -5.13 -6.27 13.89
N ILE A 50 -3.87 -6.25 13.46
CA ILE A 50 -2.76 -5.85 14.33
C ILE A 50 -2.92 -4.39 14.77
N THR A 51 -3.26 -3.48 13.86
CA THR A 51 -3.48 -2.06 14.20
C THR A 51 -4.63 -1.91 15.18
N PHE A 52 -5.75 -2.61 14.95
CA PHE A 52 -6.89 -2.61 15.87
C PHE A 52 -6.51 -3.13 17.26
N LEU A 53 -5.77 -4.23 17.34
CA LEU A 53 -5.30 -4.78 18.61
C LEU A 53 -4.35 -3.81 19.32
N ILE A 54 -3.44 -3.17 18.58
CA ILE A 54 -2.56 -2.13 19.11
C ILE A 54 -3.37 -0.99 19.73
N ASP A 55 -4.42 -0.54 19.04
CA ASP A 55 -5.26 0.57 19.50
C ASP A 55 -6.07 0.17 20.74
N VAL A 56 -6.68 -1.02 20.75
CA VAL A 56 -7.53 -1.51 21.86
C VAL A 56 -6.72 -1.89 23.11
N LEU A 57 -5.47 -2.32 22.94
CA LEU A 57 -4.59 -2.76 24.04
C LEU A 57 -3.69 -1.63 24.57
N ALA A 58 -3.77 -0.42 24.02
CA ALA A 58 -2.87 0.66 24.37
C ALA A 58 -3.08 1.22 25.78
N GLY A 59 -4.26 1.10 26.40
CA GLY A 59 -4.51 1.50 27.80
C GLY A 59 -4.47 3.01 28.09
N SER A 60 -3.87 3.83 27.22
CA SER A 60 -3.88 5.29 27.26
C SER A 60 -3.67 5.90 25.87
N ALA A 61 -4.07 7.16 25.68
CA ALA A 61 -3.91 7.84 24.40
C ALA A 61 -2.43 8.02 23.99
N ILE A 62 -1.54 8.31 24.95
CA ILE A 62 -0.11 8.48 24.65
C ILE A 62 0.55 7.17 24.25
N GLN A 63 0.20 6.07 24.92
CA GLN A 63 0.71 4.75 24.59
C GLN A 63 0.17 4.28 23.23
N LEU A 64 -1.07 4.61 22.89
CA LEU A 64 -1.63 4.34 21.56
C LEU A 64 -0.81 5.00 20.46
N LEU A 65 -0.45 6.28 20.65
CA LEU A 65 0.38 7.03 19.70
C LEU A 65 1.76 6.38 19.53
N TRP A 66 2.43 6.02 20.62
CA TRP A 66 3.75 5.37 20.56
C TRP A 66 3.70 3.96 19.96
N ASN A 67 2.70 3.15 20.30
CA ASN A 67 2.53 1.81 19.71
C ASN A 67 2.37 1.91 18.19
N ASN A 68 1.57 2.86 17.71
CA ASN A 68 1.38 3.12 16.29
C ASN A 68 2.68 3.58 15.59
N VAL A 69 3.53 4.35 16.27
CA VAL A 69 4.86 4.74 15.78
C VAL A 69 5.78 3.54 15.64
N ILE A 70 5.89 2.72 16.69
CA ILE A 70 6.73 1.52 16.70
C ILE A 70 6.27 0.56 15.59
N TYR A 71 4.96 0.32 15.47
CA TYR A 71 4.40 -0.52 14.43
C TYR A 71 4.70 0.00 13.02
N SER A 72 4.64 1.32 12.82
CA SER A 72 5.02 1.93 11.54
C SER A 72 6.49 1.67 11.21
N PHE A 73 7.41 1.81 12.18
CA PHE A 73 8.82 1.45 11.96
C PHE A 73 8.98 -0.03 11.61
N ILE A 74 8.32 -0.94 12.34
CA ILE A 74 8.34 -2.38 12.05
C ILE A 74 7.90 -2.67 10.61
N LEU A 75 6.79 -2.07 10.15
CA LEU A 75 6.35 -2.21 8.76
C LEU A 75 7.38 -1.69 7.75
N GLY A 76 7.99 -0.54 8.03
CA GLY A 76 9.08 -0.01 7.20
C GLY A 76 10.24 -1.00 7.07
N PHE A 77 10.68 -1.59 8.18
CA PHE A 77 11.75 -2.58 8.18
C PHE A 77 11.34 -3.90 7.50
N ILE A 78 10.10 -4.37 7.66
CA ILE A 78 9.58 -5.53 6.93
C ILE A 78 9.65 -5.29 5.43
N PHE A 79 9.22 -4.10 4.96
CA PHE A 79 9.26 -3.76 3.54
C PHE A 79 10.69 -3.73 3.01
N ILE A 80 11.63 -3.13 3.74
CA ILE A 80 13.07 -3.19 3.41
C ILE A 80 13.54 -4.64 3.36
N GLY A 81 13.17 -5.46 4.35
CA GLY A 81 13.48 -6.89 4.40
C GLY A 81 13.04 -7.63 3.15
N THR A 82 11.82 -7.36 2.65
CA THR A 82 11.31 -7.97 1.41
C THR A 82 12.14 -7.62 0.18
N ILE A 83 12.71 -6.41 0.13
CA ILE A 83 13.63 -5.99 -0.93
C ILE A 83 14.95 -6.74 -0.82
N LEU A 84 15.48 -6.91 0.40
CA LEU A 84 16.76 -7.59 0.65
C LEU A 84 16.71 -9.07 0.23
N VAL A 85 15.59 -9.76 0.49
CA VAL A 85 15.37 -11.14 0.02
C VAL A 85 14.97 -11.24 -1.46
N ARG A 86 15.07 -10.13 -2.22
CA ARG A 86 14.73 -10.01 -3.65
C ARG A 86 13.29 -10.39 -4.00
N LYS A 87 12.38 -10.24 -3.03
CA LYS A 87 10.96 -10.59 -3.14
C LYS A 87 10.12 -9.40 -2.67
N PRO A 88 10.19 -8.24 -3.37
CA PRO A 88 9.52 -7.01 -2.94
C PRO A 88 8.02 -7.25 -2.76
N ILE A 89 7.47 -6.83 -1.63
CA ILE A 89 6.08 -7.15 -1.24
C ILE A 89 5.04 -6.71 -2.27
N PHE A 90 5.26 -5.55 -2.92
CA PHE A 90 4.35 -5.03 -3.95
C PHE A 90 4.28 -5.87 -5.21
N LEU A 91 5.31 -6.68 -5.51
CA LEU A 91 5.26 -7.60 -6.63
C LEU A 91 4.15 -8.64 -6.42
N TYR A 92 4.06 -9.20 -5.21
CA TYR A 92 3.04 -10.19 -4.88
C TYR A 92 1.65 -9.57 -4.81
N MET A 93 1.54 -8.35 -4.30
CA MET A 93 0.26 -7.61 -4.33
C MET A 93 -0.21 -7.33 -5.76
N ALA A 94 0.71 -6.95 -6.65
CA ALA A 94 0.39 -6.73 -8.05
C ALA A 94 0.03 -8.03 -8.78
N LEU A 95 0.65 -9.16 -8.45
CA LEU A 95 0.27 -10.47 -9.00
C LEU A 95 -1.18 -10.79 -8.65
N ASP A 96 -1.56 -10.61 -7.38
CA ASP A 96 -2.92 -10.85 -6.92
C ASP A 96 -3.93 -9.92 -7.60
N LEU A 97 -3.56 -8.65 -7.82
CA LEU A 97 -4.40 -7.71 -8.55
C LEU A 97 -4.55 -8.09 -10.03
N SER A 98 -3.47 -8.55 -10.68
CA SER A 98 -3.51 -9.02 -12.06
C SER A 98 -4.38 -10.27 -12.23
N GLU A 99 -4.36 -11.18 -11.25
CA GLU A 99 -5.22 -12.36 -11.22
C GLU A 99 -6.70 -11.98 -11.02
N MET A 100 -6.97 -10.98 -10.16
CA MET A 100 -8.33 -10.42 -10.01
C MET A 100 -8.85 -9.76 -11.28
N GLN A 101 -7.97 -9.26 -12.15
CA GLN A 101 -8.31 -8.72 -13.47
C GLN A 101 -8.48 -9.81 -14.54
N GLY A 102 -8.28 -11.09 -14.21
CA GLY A 102 -8.48 -12.23 -15.10
C GLY A 102 -7.22 -12.73 -15.80
N ASN A 103 -6.03 -12.22 -15.47
CA ASN A 103 -4.77 -12.71 -16.05
C ASN A 103 -4.30 -14.01 -15.36
N ASP A 104 -3.57 -14.86 -16.09
CA ASP A 104 -2.96 -16.06 -15.51
C ASP A 104 -1.80 -15.70 -14.57
N ARG A 105 -1.82 -16.28 -13.36
CA ARG A 105 -0.84 -15.96 -12.32
C ARG A 105 0.59 -16.39 -12.70
N ASN A 106 0.76 -17.51 -13.40
CA ASN A 106 2.08 -18.04 -13.73
C ASN A 106 2.74 -17.22 -14.84
N GLU A 107 1.96 -16.84 -15.85
CA GLU A 107 2.41 -15.94 -16.92
C GLU A 107 2.83 -14.57 -16.37
N MET A 108 1.97 -13.96 -15.55
CA MET A 108 2.27 -12.66 -14.93
C MET A 108 3.49 -12.73 -14.00
N LYS A 109 3.68 -13.85 -13.29
CA LYS A 109 4.86 -14.07 -12.45
C LYS A 109 6.13 -14.11 -13.27
N ALA A 110 6.16 -14.80 -14.42
CA ALA A 110 7.34 -14.82 -15.28
C ALA A 110 7.71 -13.40 -15.77
N LEU A 111 6.71 -12.60 -16.14
CA LEU A 111 6.88 -11.22 -16.58
C LEU A 111 7.38 -10.32 -15.44
N PHE A 112 6.78 -10.40 -14.25
CA PHE A 112 7.08 -9.52 -13.12
C PHE A 112 8.47 -9.75 -12.51
N PHE A 113 8.97 -10.99 -12.59
CA PHE A 113 10.34 -11.32 -12.17
C PHE A 113 11.41 -10.94 -13.22
N GLY A 114 11.01 -10.36 -14.36
CA GLY A 114 11.94 -9.76 -15.32
C GLY A 114 12.76 -8.62 -14.70
N LYS A 115 14.05 -8.54 -15.03
CA LYS A 115 15.02 -7.62 -14.38
C LYS A 115 14.54 -6.17 -14.26
N LYS A 116 13.94 -5.62 -15.32
CA LYS A 116 13.44 -4.23 -15.36
C LYS A 116 12.24 -4.05 -14.43
N ILE A 117 11.21 -4.89 -14.59
CA ILE A 117 9.97 -4.82 -13.79
C ILE A 117 10.25 -5.07 -12.31
N LEU A 118 11.10 -6.05 -11.99
CA LEU A 118 11.54 -6.32 -10.63
C LEU A 118 12.25 -5.10 -10.01
N THR A 119 13.06 -4.38 -10.79
CA THR A 119 13.71 -3.15 -10.32
C THR A 119 12.68 -2.06 -10.00
N ILE A 120 11.64 -1.91 -10.82
CA ILE A 120 10.54 -0.98 -10.55
C ILE A 120 9.82 -1.37 -9.26
N PHE A 121 9.48 -2.66 -9.06
CA PHE A 121 8.86 -3.13 -7.82
C PHE A 121 9.74 -2.90 -6.57
N ARG A 122 11.06 -3.02 -6.71
CA ARG A 122 12.00 -2.69 -5.62
C ARG A 122 11.94 -1.21 -5.28
N TRP A 123 11.90 -0.31 -6.27
CA TRP A 123 11.77 1.13 -6.04
C TRP A 123 10.42 1.52 -5.42
N ILE A 124 9.32 0.94 -5.91
CA ILE A 124 7.99 1.14 -5.31
C ILE A 124 8.01 0.70 -3.84
N THR A 125 8.51 -0.51 -3.58
CA THR A 125 8.58 -1.05 -2.20
C THR A 125 9.49 -0.20 -1.32
N ALA A 126 10.62 0.29 -1.84
CA ALA A 126 11.54 1.16 -1.11
C ALA A 126 10.87 2.50 -0.76
N GLY A 127 10.12 3.09 -1.71
CA GLY A 127 9.35 4.30 -1.46
C GLY A 127 8.37 4.12 -0.31
N PHE A 128 7.63 3.01 -0.27
CA PHE A 128 6.71 2.72 0.83
C PHE A 128 7.43 2.41 2.15
N ALA A 129 8.56 1.71 2.13
CA ALA A 129 9.37 1.53 3.33
C ALA A 129 9.80 2.89 3.91
N LEU A 130 10.28 3.79 3.05
CA LEU A 130 10.67 5.14 3.41
C LEU A 130 9.47 5.96 3.93
N LYS A 131 8.27 5.80 3.33
CA LYS A 131 7.01 6.38 3.83
C LYS A 131 6.82 6.09 5.31
N PHE A 132 6.87 4.80 5.65
CA PHE A 132 6.58 4.32 6.99
C PHE A 132 7.57 4.89 7.99
N ILE A 133 8.86 4.89 7.64
CA ILE A 133 9.94 5.42 8.48
C ILE A 133 9.82 6.93 8.66
N ILE A 134 9.61 7.70 7.59
CA ILE A 134 9.47 9.16 7.66
C ILE A 134 8.24 9.55 8.48
N LEU A 135 7.08 8.91 8.23
CA LEU A 135 5.87 9.17 9.01
C LEU A 135 6.05 8.85 10.49
N ALA A 136 6.71 7.73 10.80
CA ALA A 136 6.98 7.33 12.18
C ALA A 136 7.94 8.31 12.86
N ALA A 137 8.99 8.77 12.17
CA ALA A 137 9.93 9.76 12.68
C ALA A 137 9.23 11.11 12.94
N ILE A 138 8.41 11.59 12.00
CA ILE A 138 7.61 12.82 12.18
C ILE A 138 6.66 12.67 13.37
N LYS A 139 5.92 11.56 13.47
CA LYS A 139 5.03 11.29 14.60
C LYS A 139 5.79 11.26 15.93
N THR A 140 6.97 10.62 15.97
CA THR A 140 7.85 10.60 17.15
C THR A 140 8.15 12.01 17.62
N TRP A 141 8.57 12.88 16.69
CA TRP A 141 8.83 14.29 16.97
C TRP A 141 7.59 15.03 17.47
N LEU A 142 6.42 14.85 16.82
CA LEU A 142 5.18 15.48 17.26
C LEU A 142 4.77 15.02 18.67
N ILE A 143 4.87 13.73 18.97
CA ILE A 143 4.49 13.18 20.28
C ILE A 143 5.38 13.74 21.38
N GLN A 144 6.67 13.90 21.13
CA GLN A 144 7.60 14.49 22.11
C GLN A 144 7.31 15.97 22.37
N GLN A 145 6.85 16.73 21.37
CA GLN A 145 6.58 18.17 21.50
C GLN A 145 5.18 18.48 22.02
N TYR A 146 4.17 17.73 21.57
CA TYR A 146 2.75 18.04 21.77
C TYR A 146 1.98 16.98 22.57
N GLY A 147 2.63 15.90 22.99
CA GLY A 147 1.99 14.83 23.75
C GLY A 147 0.80 14.24 23.01
N VAL A 148 -0.39 14.28 23.64
CA VAL A 148 -1.63 13.74 23.07
C VAL A 148 -2.16 14.60 21.91
N GLU A 149 -1.88 15.91 21.90
CA GLU A 149 -2.31 16.83 20.82
C GLU A 149 -1.58 16.58 19.50
N ALA A 150 -0.49 15.79 19.53
CA ALA A 150 0.21 15.32 18.35
C ALA A 150 -0.71 14.62 17.34
N PHE A 151 -1.80 14.00 17.82
CA PHE A 151 -2.78 13.34 16.97
C PHE A 151 -3.40 14.29 15.93
N ASP A 152 -3.80 15.48 16.38
CA ASP A 152 -4.48 16.49 15.56
C ASP A 152 -3.49 17.24 14.66
N LYS A 153 -2.34 17.63 15.21
CA LYS A 153 -1.28 18.33 14.46
C LYS A 153 -0.70 17.50 13.32
N GLY A 154 -0.75 16.16 13.45
CA GLY A 154 -0.27 15.23 12.43
C GLY A 154 -1.23 14.96 11.27
N ILE A 155 -2.48 15.43 11.31
CA ILE A 155 -3.52 15.09 10.31
C ILE A 155 -3.13 15.58 8.91
N ILE A 156 -2.73 16.86 8.78
CA ILE A 156 -2.44 17.46 7.47
C ILE A 156 -1.21 16.79 6.82
N ILE A 157 -0.15 16.54 7.61
CA ILE A 157 1.06 15.87 7.12
C ILE A 157 0.74 14.46 6.62
N ARG A 158 -0.06 13.72 7.38
CA ARG A 158 -0.51 12.38 7.01
C ARG A 158 -1.36 12.40 5.73
N GLN A 159 -2.23 13.39 5.57
CA GLN A 159 -3.04 13.59 4.37
C GLN A 159 -2.14 13.80 3.14
N ILE A 160 -1.21 14.76 3.20
CA ILE A 160 -0.30 15.09 2.10
C ILE A 160 0.54 13.88 1.71
N LEU A 161 1.11 13.18 2.70
CA LEU A 161 1.90 11.99 2.42
C LEU A 161 1.05 10.88 1.82
N ASN A 162 -0.17 10.64 2.30
CA ASN A 162 -1.04 9.63 1.70
C ASN A 162 -1.35 9.93 0.23
N TRP A 163 -1.66 11.18 -0.12
CA TRP A 163 -1.88 11.59 -1.52
C TRP A 163 -0.61 11.47 -2.36
N GLY A 164 0.54 11.91 -1.84
CA GLY A 164 1.82 11.75 -2.52
C GLY A 164 2.13 10.29 -2.83
N PHE A 165 1.84 9.38 -1.90
CA PHE A 165 2.04 7.95 -2.10
C PHE A 165 1.05 7.31 -3.07
N THR A 166 -0.20 7.76 -3.10
CA THR A 166 -1.17 7.34 -4.12
C THR A 166 -0.65 7.69 -5.52
N ILE A 167 -0.15 8.92 -5.71
CA ILE A 167 0.43 9.36 -6.98
C ILE A 167 1.65 8.51 -7.37
N VAL A 168 2.59 8.30 -6.44
CA VAL A 168 3.78 7.45 -6.69
C VAL A 168 3.39 6.02 -7.06
N SER A 169 2.37 5.46 -6.40
CA SER A 169 1.87 4.11 -6.69
C SER A 169 1.29 4.02 -8.09
N LEU A 170 0.42 4.98 -8.46
CA LEU A 170 -0.18 5.05 -9.79
C LEU A 170 0.88 5.22 -10.88
N SER A 171 1.87 6.09 -10.67
CA SER A 171 3.00 6.23 -11.59
C SER A 171 3.79 4.93 -11.73
N GLY A 172 4.08 4.26 -10.61
CA GLY A 172 4.77 2.96 -10.61
C GLY A 172 4.02 1.90 -11.42
N PHE A 173 2.71 1.78 -11.23
CA PHE A 173 1.85 0.88 -12.01
C PHE A 173 1.81 1.25 -13.49
N TYR A 174 1.76 2.54 -13.82
CA TYR A 174 1.84 3.01 -15.21
C TYR A 174 3.14 2.56 -15.89
N PHE A 175 4.29 2.71 -15.22
CA PHE A 175 5.57 2.25 -15.77
C PHE A 175 5.65 0.73 -15.93
N ILE A 176 5.07 -0.03 -14.99
CA ILE A 176 4.98 -1.50 -15.11
C ILE A 176 4.16 -1.87 -16.34
N ASN A 177 2.98 -1.29 -16.54
CA ASN A 177 2.14 -1.57 -17.71
C ASN A 177 2.83 -1.18 -19.02
N LYS A 178 3.54 -0.05 -19.05
CA LYS A 178 4.33 0.36 -20.21
C LYS A 178 5.44 -0.63 -20.55
N GLU A 179 6.13 -1.19 -19.55
CA GLU A 179 7.17 -2.19 -19.79
C GLU A 179 6.58 -3.58 -20.08
N LEU A 180 5.38 -3.90 -19.60
CA LEU A 180 4.67 -5.13 -19.98
C LEU A 180 4.22 -5.09 -21.44
N GLY A 181 3.67 -3.96 -21.93
CA GLY A 181 3.26 -3.78 -23.33
C GLY A 181 4.41 -4.04 -24.31
N LYS A 182 5.57 -3.42 -24.05
CA LYS A 182 6.80 -3.62 -24.84
C LYS A 182 7.33 -5.06 -24.86
N ASN A 183 7.06 -5.84 -23.81
CA ASN A 183 7.49 -7.23 -23.70
C ASN A 183 6.38 -8.23 -24.08
N SER A 184 5.19 -7.74 -24.45
CA SER A 184 4.10 -8.59 -24.93
C SER A 184 4.34 -8.92 -26.40
N PRO A 185 4.18 -10.19 -26.82
CA PRO A 185 4.39 -10.61 -28.22
C PRO A 185 3.34 -10.04 -29.21
N PHE A 186 2.40 -9.22 -28.75
CA PHE A 186 1.31 -8.68 -29.56
C PHE A 186 1.59 -7.31 -30.17
N GLU A 187 2.59 -6.56 -29.69
CA GLU A 187 2.95 -5.25 -30.27
C GLU A 187 3.98 -5.36 -31.43
N ASN A 188 4.57 -6.55 -31.63
CA ASN A 188 5.62 -6.77 -32.64
C ASN A 188 5.12 -7.39 -33.96
N LYS A 189 3.80 -7.41 -34.20
CA LYS A 189 3.20 -8.06 -35.40
C LYS A 189 2.32 -7.17 -36.28
N GLU A 190 2.24 -5.86 -36.04
CA GLU A 190 1.58 -4.95 -36.98
C GLU A 190 2.59 -3.98 -37.59
N THR A 191 3.27 -4.47 -38.64
CA THR A 191 3.62 -3.70 -39.85
C THR A 191 4.31 -4.62 -40.87
N PRO A 192 3.58 -5.46 -41.64
CA PRO A 192 4.06 -5.88 -42.94
C PRO A 192 3.86 -4.71 -43.91
N ASN A 193 4.97 -4.09 -44.25
CA ASN A 193 5.20 -3.12 -45.31
C ASN A 193 4.36 -3.43 -46.59
N SER A 194 3.20 -2.79 -46.75
CA SER A 194 2.29 -2.99 -47.89
C SER A 194 2.25 -1.82 -48.87
N GLU A 195 3.36 -1.09 -49.05
CA GLU A 195 3.41 0.05 -49.99
C GLU A 195 4.43 -0.04 -51.12
N ASN A 196 5.21 -1.12 -51.26
CA ASN A 196 6.21 -1.22 -52.32
C ASN A 196 5.88 -2.16 -53.49
N SER A 197 4.62 -2.59 -53.66
CA SER A 197 4.20 -3.40 -54.83
C SER A 197 3.37 -2.64 -55.88
N ALA A 198 3.12 -1.33 -55.72
CA ALA A 198 2.29 -0.56 -56.64
C ALA A 198 3.05 0.16 -57.77
N PHE A 199 4.39 0.13 -57.80
CA PHE A 199 5.20 0.91 -58.78
C PHE A 199 6.12 0.07 -59.68
N ARG A 200 5.75 -1.18 -59.97
CA ARG A 200 6.41 -1.97 -61.04
C ARG A 200 5.38 -2.66 -61.94
N LYS A 201 4.60 -1.86 -62.67
CA LYS A 201 4.01 -2.25 -63.96
C LYS A 201 3.94 -1.01 -64.87
N THR A 202 5.06 -0.76 -65.52
CA THR A 202 5.16 -0.12 -66.85
C THR A 202 6.19 -0.92 -67.62
#